data_AF-A0A7V4V7N7-F1
#
_entry.id   AF-A0A7V4V7N7-F1
#
_cell.length_a   1.000
_cell.length_b   1.000
_cell.length_c   1.000
_cell.angle_alpha   90.00
_cell.angle_beta   90.00
_cell.angle_gamma   90.00
#
_symmetry.space_group_name_H-M   'P 1'
#
loop_
_entity.id
_entity.type
_entity.pdbx_description
1 polymer ?
#
loop_
_entity_poly.entity_id
_entity_poly.type
_entity_poly.pdbx_seq_one_letter_code
_entity_poly.pdbx_strand_id
1 'polypeptide(L)'
;MPLTSYICFVLFTVLFLTLFRKNTDVFSPVRLFIMIWALAIGLTELKLSRFQKTWSSYNWIVLMISLLSMILGFFIVYVINIGKQIKPINEIRQITKDFTFNTNLLFHYTVLLSIAYLVSYIVSALVIGYIPLFTKYPGVARNDWGIFGFGLFVQSFPSIIYLIILYFLITKKALLKKIILSVVFIIVFLTYAFLLQRYYIALAIISTAVTIYYLTNLFRLRNVIFISLIGLAIMFGMTFIRLTGTIANYLYYLSQMKFSIKYAYLTEPYMYIVMNIENFVHAASKIEKFTYGLFSFDFVFAITGLKHVMAEYLALPKFPFLITNNYNTYTMFFVYYWDFGILGITFFPLLFGMIFSFFYYKMRIKPDLNSIAVYSIFVFVIAFSFFVPVLTFLHFVFNFIVIYFITALVTQKSKIN
;
A
#
# COMPACT_ATOMS: atom_id res chain seq x y z
N MET A 1 3.85 -30.93 1.10
CA MET A 1 3.68 -29.52 1.55
C MET A 1 3.74 -29.51 3.06
N PRO A 2 4.41 -28.54 3.70
CA PRO A 2 4.40 -28.43 5.16
C PRO A 2 2.98 -28.13 5.66
N LEU A 3 2.63 -28.70 6.81
CA LEU A 3 1.30 -28.60 7.42
C LEU A 3 0.82 -27.15 7.54
N THR A 4 1.72 -26.24 7.93
CA THR A 4 1.42 -24.81 8.07
C THR A 4 0.97 -24.18 6.75
N SER A 5 1.66 -24.50 5.64
CA SER A 5 1.29 -24.00 4.31
C SER A 5 -0.11 -24.47 3.90
N TYR A 6 -0.42 -25.74 4.16
CA TYR A 6 -1.74 -26.31 3.90
C TYR A 6 -2.85 -25.60 4.71
N ILE A 7 -2.66 -25.45 6.03
CA ILE A 7 -3.63 -24.76 6.90
C ILE A 7 -3.88 -23.33 6.42
N CYS A 8 -2.80 -22.61 6.09
CA CYS A 8 -2.88 -21.25 5.58
C CYS A 8 -3.65 -21.15 4.26
N PHE A 9 -3.43 -22.05 3.30
CA PHE A 9 -4.19 -22.05 2.05
C PHE A 9 -5.65 -22.44 2.24
N VAL A 10 -5.96 -23.36 3.16
CA VAL A 10 -7.36 -23.68 3.51
C VAL A 10 -8.03 -22.45 4.12
N LEU A 11 -7.39 -21.79 5.08
CA LEU A 11 -7.92 -20.56 5.69
C LEU A 11 -8.15 -19.46 4.64
N PHE A 12 -7.17 -19.21 3.77
CA PHE A 12 -7.32 -18.28 2.66
C PHE A 12 -8.50 -18.65 1.76
N THR A 13 -8.61 -19.91 1.36
CA THR A 13 -9.65 -20.39 0.44
C THR A 13 -11.04 -20.26 1.07
N VAL A 14 -11.21 -20.66 2.33
CA VAL A 14 -12.48 -20.51 3.05
C VAL A 14 -12.90 -19.05 3.12
N LEU A 15 -11.99 -18.15 3.50
CA LEU A 15 -12.28 -16.71 3.55
C LEU A 15 -12.53 -16.13 2.15
N PHE A 16 -11.80 -16.56 1.13
CA PHE A 16 -12.03 -16.15 -0.25
C PHE A 16 -13.42 -16.58 -0.75
N LEU A 17 -13.84 -17.82 -0.47
CA LEU A 17 -15.17 -18.31 -0.83
C LEU A 17 -16.27 -17.52 -0.12
N THR A 18 -16.03 -17.07 1.11
CA THR A 18 -17.00 -16.23 1.83
C THR A 18 -17.23 -14.87 1.18
N LEU A 19 -16.35 -14.40 0.28
CA LEU A 19 -16.55 -13.16 -0.50
C LEU A 19 -17.71 -13.26 -1.50
N PHE A 20 -18.06 -14.47 -1.94
CA PHE A 20 -19.17 -14.69 -2.88
C PHE A 20 -20.53 -14.74 -2.18
N ARG A 21 -20.58 -14.74 -0.83
CA ARG A 21 -21.84 -14.69 -0.07
C ARG A 21 -22.48 -13.31 -0.18
N LYS A 22 -23.80 -13.28 -0.36
CA LYS A 22 -24.60 -12.04 -0.44
C LYS A 22 -24.36 -11.15 0.79
N ASN A 23 -24.31 -9.84 0.58
CA ASN A 23 -24.09 -8.80 1.61
C ASN A 23 -22.72 -8.84 2.31
N THR A 24 -21.75 -9.58 1.78
CA THR A 24 -20.37 -9.55 2.28
C THR A 24 -19.64 -8.29 1.82
N ASP A 25 -18.99 -7.62 2.77
CA ASP A 25 -18.02 -6.56 2.45
C ASP A 25 -16.64 -7.17 2.19
N VAL A 26 -16.11 -6.94 0.98
CA VAL A 26 -14.80 -7.45 0.54
C VAL A 26 -13.67 -6.79 1.30
N PHE A 27 -13.82 -5.50 1.59
CA PHE A 27 -12.73 -4.70 2.14
C PHE A 27 -12.75 -4.67 3.66
N SER A 28 -13.66 -5.39 4.31
CA SER A 28 -13.70 -5.57 5.77
C SER A 28 -12.30 -5.86 6.35
N PRO A 29 -11.83 -5.10 7.35
CA PRO A 29 -10.42 -4.99 7.68
C PRO A 29 -9.84 -6.32 8.19
N VAL A 30 -10.53 -6.99 9.11
CA VAL A 30 -10.12 -8.29 9.67
C VAL A 30 -10.00 -9.35 8.58
N ARG A 31 -11.03 -9.45 7.73
CA ARG A 31 -11.09 -10.47 6.69
C ARG A 31 -9.97 -10.28 5.68
N LEU A 32 -9.82 -9.04 5.20
CA LEU A 32 -8.78 -8.69 4.25
C LEU A 32 -7.39 -9.01 4.82
N PHE A 33 -7.13 -8.58 6.06
CA PHE A 33 -5.86 -8.82 6.74
C PHE A 33 -5.54 -10.32 6.87
N ILE A 34 -6.48 -11.12 7.39
CA ILE A 34 -6.27 -12.57 7.56
C ILE A 34 -6.09 -13.25 6.20
N MET A 35 -6.85 -12.87 5.17
CA MET A 35 -6.67 -13.42 3.82
C MET A 35 -5.26 -13.17 3.28
N ILE A 36 -4.78 -11.93 3.35
CA ILE A 36 -3.46 -11.57 2.84
C ILE A 36 -2.35 -12.32 3.58
N TRP A 37 -2.41 -12.34 4.91
CA TRP A 37 -1.39 -13.00 5.71
C TRP A 37 -1.45 -14.51 5.64
N ALA A 38 -2.64 -15.11 5.55
CA ALA A 38 -2.78 -16.53 5.28
C ALA A 38 -2.15 -16.90 3.93
N LEU A 39 -2.41 -16.12 2.87
CA LEU A 39 -1.77 -16.35 1.57
C LEU A 39 -0.25 -16.17 1.65
N ALA A 40 0.23 -15.09 2.25
CA ALA A 40 1.65 -14.77 2.31
C ALA A 40 2.46 -15.79 3.15
N ILE A 41 1.94 -16.19 4.32
CA ILE A 41 2.56 -17.25 5.15
C ILE A 41 2.48 -18.59 4.42
N GLY A 42 1.33 -18.91 3.81
CA GLY A 42 1.14 -20.13 3.03
C GLY A 42 2.18 -20.28 1.92
N LEU A 43 2.42 -19.21 1.15
CA LEU A 43 3.45 -19.16 0.12
C LEU A 43 4.87 -19.23 0.71
N THR A 44 5.13 -18.53 1.81
CA THR A 44 6.45 -18.50 2.44
C THR A 44 6.85 -19.86 2.98
N GLU A 45 5.91 -20.60 3.55
CA GLU A 45 6.15 -21.95 4.07
C GLU A 45 6.31 -23.01 2.99
N LEU A 46 6.01 -22.73 1.71
CA LEU A 46 6.39 -23.65 0.63
C LEU A 46 7.92 -23.79 0.46
N LYS A 47 8.70 -22.81 0.93
CA LYS A 47 10.17 -22.78 0.89
C LYS A 47 10.73 -23.11 -0.50
N LEU A 48 10.17 -22.53 -1.56
CA LEU A 48 10.53 -22.84 -2.95
C LEU A 48 11.87 -22.22 -3.40
N SER A 49 12.47 -21.35 -2.59
CA SER A 49 13.83 -20.82 -2.79
C SER A 49 14.80 -21.36 -1.73
N ARG A 50 16.08 -21.48 -2.07
CA ARG A 50 17.15 -21.78 -1.09
C ARG A 50 17.42 -20.64 -0.11
N PHE A 51 16.95 -19.42 -0.39
CA PHE A 51 17.01 -18.30 0.55
C PHE A 51 16.04 -18.45 1.73
N GLN A 52 15.00 -19.26 1.58
CA GLN A 52 14.02 -19.50 2.64
C GLN A 52 14.49 -20.63 3.55
N LYS A 53 14.61 -20.33 4.84
CA LYS A 53 15.13 -21.21 5.87
C LYS A 53 14.01 -21.76 6.74
N THR A 54 14.33 -22.80 7.50
CA THR A 54 13.47 -23.28 8.58
C THR A 54 13.41 -22.23 9.69
N TRP A 55 12.22 -21.95 10.19
CA TRP A 55 12.02 -20.95 11.23
C TRP A 55 12.17 -21.57 12.62
N SER A 56 12.90 -20.86 13.49
CA SER A 56 12.95 -21.20 14.91
C SER A 56 11.63 -20.88 15.61
N SER A 57 11.43 -21.40 16.83
CA SER A 57 10.28 -21.03 17.65
C SER A 57 10.19 -19.52 17.88
N TYR A 58 11.34 -18.85 18.02
CA TYR A 58 11.41 -17.40 18.18
C TYR A 58 10.86 -16.66 16.96
N ASN A 59 11.24 -17.07 15.76
CA ASN A 59 10.75 -16.49 14.50
C ASN A 59 9.22 -16.58 14.41
N TRP A 60 8.65 -17.73 14.81
CA TRP A 60 7.21 -17.91 14.87
C TRP A 60 6.55 -16.99 15.91
N ILE A 61 7.12 -16.88 17.11
CA ILE A 61 6.59 -16.02 18.17
C ILE A 61 6.55 -14.55 17.71
N VAL A 62 7.64 -14.03 17.14
CA VAL A 62 7.73 -12.66 16.64
C VAL A 62 6.66 -12.39 15.58
N LEU A 63 6.50 -13.30 14.62
CA LEU A 63 5.48 -13.16 13.59
C LEU A 63 4.06 -13.22 14.19
N MET A 64 3.78 -14.21 15.04
CA MET A 64 2.44 -14.41 15.61
C MET A 64 2.03 -13.27 16.54
N ILE A 65 2.92 -12.75 17.38
CA ILE A 65 2.63 -11.58 18.22
C ILE A 65 2.23 -10.39 17.34
N SER A 66 2.96 -10.14 16.26
CA SER A 66 2.65 -9.05 15.32
C SER A 66 1.25 -9.17 14.73
N LEU A 67 0.88 -10.37 14.27
CA LEU A 67 -0.41 -10.64 13.65
C LEU A 67 -1.57 -10.62 14.65
N LEU A 68 -1.40 -11.28 15.80
CA LEU A 68 -2.41 -11.36 16.85
C LEU A 68 -2.68 -9.99 17.46
N SER A 69 -1.66 -9.16 17.63
CA SER A 69 -1.82 -7.79 18.13
C SER A 69 -2.70 -6.96 17.20
N MET A 70 -2.48 -7.04 15.89
CA MET A 70 -3.32 -6.35 14.90
C MET A 70 -4.76 -6.88 14.88
N ILE A 71 -4.93 -8.21 14.94
CA ILE A 71 -6.26 -8.83 15.04
C ILE A 71 -6.98 -8.42 16.32
N LEU A 72 -6.28 -8.35 17.44
CA LEU A 72 -6.81 -7.90 18.72
C LEU A 72 -7.27 -6.44 18.64
N GLY A 73 -6.47 -5.57 18.00
CA GLY A 73 -6.87 -4.18 17.75
C GLY A 73 -8.16 -4.07 16.93
N PHE A 74 -8.31 -4.90 15.89
CA PHE A 74 -9.57 -4.97 15.15
C PHE A 74 -10.73 -5.45 16.01
N PHE A 75 -10.50 -6.48 16.84
CA PHE A 75 -11.50 -7.08 17.70
C PHE A 75 -12.01 -6.12 18.78
N ILE A 76 -11.12 -5.36 19.42
CA ILE A 76 -11.49 -4.33 20.41
C ILE A 76 -12.50 -3.35 19.80
N VAL A 77 -12.22 -2.85 18.60
CA VAL A 77 -13.12 -1.90 17.93
C VAL A 77 -14.42 -2.57 17.45
N TYR A 78 -14.36 -3.84 17.02
CA TYR A 78 -15.57 -4.62 16.74
C TYR A 78 -16.47 -4.64 17.98
N VAL A 79 -15.94 -5.00 19.15
CA VAL A 79 -16.69 -5.08 20.42
C VAL A 79 -17.33 -3.74 20.79
N ILE A 80 -16.58 -2.63 20.67
CA ILE A 80 -17.08 -1.27 20.95
C ILE A 80 -18.25 -0.86 20.02
N ASN A 81 -18.36 -1.47 18.84
CA ASN A 81 -19.40 -1.18 17.87
C ASN A 81 -20.49 -2.26 17.79
N ILE A 82 -20.51 -3.23 18.70
CA ILE A 82 -21.63 -4.18 18.85
C ILE A 82 -22.92 -3.38 19.12
N GLY A 83 -24.01 -3.78 18.47
CA GLY A 83 -25.32 -3.14 18.60
C GLY A 83 -25.51 -1.84 17.80
N LYS A 84 -24.45 -1.28 17.20
CA LYS A 84 -24.60 -0.11 16.31
C LYS A 84 -25.11 -0.56 14.94
N GLN A 85 -26.05 0.21 14.37
CA GLN A 85 -26.58 -0.06 13.04
C GLN A 85 -25.53 0.26 11.96
N ILE A 86 -24.92 -0.79 11.42
CA ILE A 86 -23.94 -0.70 10.34
C ILE A 86 -24.70 -0.65 9.01
N LYS A 87 -24.51 0.42 8.23
CA LYS A 87 -25.20 0.52 6.94
C LYS A 87 -24.64 -0.49 5.93
N PRO A 88 -25.48 -1.23 5.18
CA PRO A 88 -25.03 -2.04 4.07
C PRO A 88 -24.49 -1.16 2.94
N ILE A 89 -23.66 -1.74 2.08
CA ILE A 89 -22.99 -1.02 0.99
C ILE A 89 -23.99 -0.34 0.05
N ASN A 90 -25.14 -0.98 -0.20
CA ASN A 90 -26.18 -0.41 -1.06
C ASN A 90 -26.76 0.90 -0.48
N GLU A 91 -26.96 0.97 0.84
CA GLU A 91 -27.40 2.20 1.51
C GLU A 91 -26.32 3.27 1.50
N ILE A 92 -25.04 2.90 1.69
CA ILE A 92 -23.91 3.83 1.56
C ILE A 92 -23.90 4.48 0.18
N ARG A 93 -24.12 3.69 -0.88
CA ARG A 93 -24.21 4.17 -2.26
C ARG A 93 -25.44 5.04 -2.53
N GLN A 94 -26.53 4.84 -1.81
CA GLN A 94 -27.73 5.70 -1.92
C GLN A 94 -27.47 7.04 -1.24
N ILE A 95 -27.04 7.02 0.02
CA ILE A 95 -26.74 8.22 0.81
C ILE A 95 -25.70 9.10 0.09
N THR A 96 -24.66 8.50 -0.48
CA THR A 96 -23.59 9.24 -1.17
C THR A 96 -24.02 9.85 -2.50
N LYS A 97 -25.11 9.39 -3.13
CA LYS A 97 -25.68 10.05 -4.31
C LYS A 97 -26.40 11.36 -3.97
N ASP A 98 -26.91 11.46 -2.75
CA ASP A 98 -27.68 12.62 -2.28
C ASP A 98 -26.77 13.72 -1.73
N PHE A 99 -25.46 13.44 -1.58
CA PHE A 99 -24.48 14.45 -1.18
C PHE A 99 -24.21 15.46 -2.28
N THR A 100 -24.16 16.74 -1.88
CA THR A 100 -23.64 17.82 -2.69
C THR A 100 -22.14 17.95 -2.45
N PHE A 101 -21.38 18.03 -3.53
CA PHE A 101 -19.92 18.13 -3.45
C PHE A 101 -19.45 19.44 -4.05
N ASN A 102 -18.48 20.08 -3.41
CA ASN A 102 -17.83 21.25 -3.98
C ASN A 102 -16.82 20.82 -5.06
N THR A 103 -17.34 20.50 -6.25
CA THR A 103 -16.54 20.04 -7.40
C THR A 103 -15.57 21.12 -7.89
N ASN A 104 -15.89 22.40 -7.70
CA ASN A 104 -14.98 23.49 -8.01
C ASN A 104 -13.74 23.43 -7.14
N LEU A 105 -13.91 23.29 -5.82
CA LEU A 105 -12.80 23.18 -4.88
C LEU A 105 -11.93 21.94 -5.17
N LEU A 106 -12.56 20.79 -5.46
CA LEU A 106 -11.84 19.58 -5.87
C LEU A 106 -10.98 19.82 -7.12
N PHE A 107 -11.54 20.47 -8.14
CA PHE A 107 -10.82 20.81 -9.37
C PHE A 107 -9.62 21.73 -9.08
N HIS A 108 -9.81 22.82 -8.33
CA HIS A 108 -8.74 23.78 -8.04
C HIS A 108 -7.58 23.14 -7.29
N TYR A 109 -7.85 22.38 -6.22
CA TYR A 109 -6.77 21.72 -5.47
C TYR A 109 -6.08 20.62 -6.27
N THR A 110 -6.81 19.89 -7.11
CA THR A 110 -6.21 18.88 -7.99
C THR A 110 -5.26 19.53 -9.00
N VAL A 111 -5.66 20.64 -9.62
CA VAL A 111 -4.82 21.41 -10.55
C VAL A 111 -3.62 22.02 -9.83
N LEU A 112 -3.80 22.63 -8.66
CA LEU A 112 -2.72 23.21 -7.86
C LEU A 112 -1.66 22.15 -7.51
N LEU A 113 -2.11 20.99 -7.03
CA LEU A 113 -1.22 19.87 -6.69
C LEU A 113 -0.48 19.36 -7.94
N SER A 114 -1.15 19.32 -9.09
CA SER A 114 -0.55 18.90 -10.36
C SER A 114 0.51 19.89 -10.87
N ILE A 115 0.27 21.20 -10.71
CA ILE A 115 1.26 22.23 -11.03
C ILE A 115 2.48 22.08 -10.10
N ALA A 116 2.26 21.92 -8.80
CA ALA A 116 3.35 21.70 -7.84
C ALA A 116 4.18 20.45 -8.19
N TYR A 117 3.51 19.35 -8.58
CA TYR A 117 4.16 18.14 -9.09
C TYR A 117 5.01 18.41 -10.34
N LEU A 118 4.47 19.11 -11.35
CA LEU A 118 5.18 19.36 -12.61
C LEU A 118 6.38 20.28 -12.42
N VAL A 119 6.22 21.36 -11.65
CA VAL A 119 7.34 22.25 -11.29
C VAL A 119 8.42 21.45 -10.57
N SER A 120 8.05 20.62 -9.60
CA SER A 120 9.00 19.80 -8.84
C SER A 120 9.70 18.76 -9.71
N TYR A 121 8.99 18.16 -10.67
CA TYR A 121 9.56 17.22 -11.63
C TYR A 121 10.59 17.91 -12.52
N ILE A 122 10.26 19.07 -13.09
CA ILE A 122 11.15 19.84 -13.97
C ILE A 122 12.39 20.30 -13.19
N VAL A 123 12.21 20.89 -12.01
CA VAL A 123 13.34 21.31 -11.16
C VAL A 123 14.23 20.13 -10.81
N SER A 124 13.64 18.99 -10.43
CA SER A 124 14.41 17.78 -10.11
C SER A 124 15.19 17.28 -11.33
N ALA A 125 14.58 17.24 -12.50
CA ALA A 125 15.24 16.81 -13.74
C ALA A 125 16.37 17.76 -14.16
N LEU A 126 16.20 19.07 -13.99
CA LEU A 126 17.22 20.07 -14.32
C LEU A 126 18.43 20.01 -13.38
N VAL A 127 18.20 19.83 -12.07
CA VAL A 127 19.27 19.78 -11.08
C VAL A 127 20.01 18.43 -11.11
N ILE A 128 19.29 17.32 -11.25
CA ILE A 128 19.89 15.98 -11.34
C ILE A 128 20.54 15.77 -12.72
N GLY A 129 20.05 16.46 -13.75
CA GLY A 129 20.59 16.42 -15.12
C GLY A 129 20.13 15.21 -15.94
N TYR A 130 19.24 14.36 -15.41
CA TYR A 130 18.68 13.23 -16.15
C TYR A 130 17.30 12.80 -15.67
N ILE A 131 16.61 12.03 -16.52
CA ILE A 131 15.37 11.30 -16.19
C ILE A 131 15.71 9.79 -16.23
N PRO A 132 15.39 9.00 -15.19
CA PRO A 132 15.88 7.63 -15.05
C PRO A 132 15.67 6.74 -16.28
N LEU A 133 14.50 6.80 -16.91
CA LEU A 133 14.16 6.02 -18.10
C LEU A 133 15.16 6.17 -19.25
N PHE A 134 15.70 7.38 -19.46
CA PHE A 134 16.57 7.71 -20.59
C PHE A 134 18.06 7.52 -20.28
N THR A 135 18.40 6.88 -19.16
CA THR A 135 19.78 6.58 -18.80
C THR A 135 20.23 5.20 -19.28
N LYS A 136 21.54 4.96 -19.33
CA LYS A 136 22.11 3.66 -19.69
C LYS A 136 21.74 2.54 -18.70
N TYR A 137 21.55 2.88 -17.42
CA TYR A 137 21.18 1.94 -16.35
C TYR A 137 19.97 2.43 -15.55
N PRO A 138 18.75 2.40 -16.13
CA PRO A 138 17.56 3.00 -15.50
C PRO A 138 17.21 2.45 -14.13
N GLY A 139 17.53 1.16 -13.89
CA GLY A 139 17.25 0.49 -12.61
C GLY A 139 18.10 0.99 -11.44
N VAL A 140 19.31 1.50 -11.72
CA VAL A 140 20.19 2.11 -10.72
C VAL A 140 19.86 3.58 -10.59
N ALA A 141 19.78 4.29 -11.72
CA ALA A 141 19.55 5.73 -11.78
C ALA A 141 18.28 6.20 -11.06
N ARG A 142 17.25 5.35 -10.99
CA ARG A 142 16.00 5.66 -10.26
C ARG A 142 16.18 5.75 -8.74
N ASN A 143 17.16 5.04 -8.16
CA ASN A 143 17.34 4.97 -6.71
C ASN A 143 17.92 6.29 -6.16
N ASP A 144 18.69 6.98 -7.00
CA ASP A 144 19.35 8.24 -6.67
C ASP A 144 18.54 9.46 -7.16
N TRP A 145 17.35 9.23 -7.72
CA TRP A 145 16.53 10.28 -8.27
C TRP A 145 15.58 10.87 -7.22
N GLY A 146 15.88 12.09 -6.79
CA GLY A 146 15.01 12.88 -5.93
C GLY A 146 15.78 13.96 -5.18
N ILE A 147 15.15 15.13 -5.01
CA ILE A 147 15.70 16.24 -4.24
C ILE A 147 14.83 16.42 -3.01
N PHE A 148 15.43 16.71 -1.86
CA PHE A 148 14.67 17.01 -0.65
C PHE A 148 13.70 18.18 -0.89
N GLY A 149 12.48 18.09 -0.35
CA GLY A 149 11.40 19.04 -0.65
C GLY A 149 10.68 18.74 -1.97
N PHE A 150 11.33 18.98 -3.12
CA PHE A 150 10.71 18.77 -4.45
C PHE A 150 10.30 17.32 -4.71
N GLY A 151 11.11 16.36 -4.24
CA GLY A 151 10.81 14.95 -4.32
C GLY A 151 9.50 14.56 -3.60
N LEU A 152 9.08 15.32 -2.58
CA LEU A 152 7.81 15.09 -1.90
C LEU A 152 6.62 15.33 -2.83
N PHE A 153 6.65 16.44 -3.58
CA PHE A 153 5.63 16.77 -4.55
C PHE A 153 5.68 15.86 -5.77
N VAL A 154 6.85 15.42 -6.23
CA VAL A 154 6.91 14.39 -7.29
C VAL A 154 6.26 13.08 -6.83
N GLN A 155 6.37 12.75 -5.54
CA GLN A 155 5.72 11.57 -4.97
C GLN A 155 4.23 11.80 -4.65
N SER A 156 3.64 12.97 -4.97
CA SER A 156 2.20 13.22 -4.83
C SER A 156 1.35 12.64 -5.96
N PHE A 157 2.00 11.94 -6.92
CA PHE A 157 1.37 11.21 -8.02
C PHE A 157 0.08 10.45 -7.64
N PRO A 158 0.06 9.58 -6.60
CA PRO A 158 -1.13 8.78 -6.32
C PRO A 158 -2.30 9.63 -5.86
N SER A 159 -2.04 10.72 -5.11
CA SER A 159 -3.09 11.67 -4.72
C SER A 159 -3.69 12.37 -5.93
N ILE A 160 -2.86 12.82 -6.88
CA ILE A 160 -3.35 13.49 -8.10
C ILE A 160 -4.25 12.54 -8.89
N ILE A 161 -3.77 11.33 -9.18
CA ILE A 161 -4.53 10.33 -9.92
C ILE A 161 -5.85 9.99 -9.21
N TYR A 162 -5.78 9.76 -7.90
CA TYR A 162 -6.96 9.47 -7.09
C TYR A 162 -8.00 10.60 -7.16
N LEU A 163 -7.58 11.86 -6.98
CA LEU A 163 -8.46 13.03 -6.97
C LEU A 163 -9.06 13.32 -8.35
N ILE A 164 -8.30 13.12 -9.43
CA ILE A 164 -8.81 13.21 -10.80
C ILE A 164 -9.93 12.20 -10.99
N ILE A 165 -9.69 10.93 -10.69
CA ILE A 165 -10.70 9.88 -10.83
C ILE A 165 -11.91 10.19 -9.95
N LEU A 166 -11.68 10.66 -8.72
CA LEU A 166 -12.74 11.07 -7.82
C LEU A 166 -13.60 12.20 -8.41
N TYR A 167 -12.98 13.19 -9.05
CA TYR A 167 -13.68 14.25 -9.76
C TYR A 167 -14.58 13.72 -10.87
N PHE A 168 -14.10 12.74 -11.65
CA PHE A 168 -14.90 12.08 -12.69
C PHE A 168 -16.10 11.31 -12.12
N LEU A 169 -15.95 10.66 -10.96
CA LEU A 169 -17.02 9.90 -10.32
C LEU A 169 -18.13 10.80 -9.78
N ILE A 170 -17.75 11.93 -9.18
CA ILE A 170 -18.68 12.84 -8.50
C ILE A 170 -19.33 13.83 -9.48
N THR A 171 -18.59 14.30 -10.48
CA THR A 171 -19.06 15.36 -11.37
C THR A 171 -19.78 14.79 -12.58
N LYS A 172 -21.10 15.03 -12.67
CA LYS A 172 -21.88 14.62 -13.85
C LYS A 172 -21.63 15.51 -15.08
N LYS A 173 -21.72 16.84 -14.92
CA LYS A 173 -21.64 17.82 -16.02
C LYS A 173 -20.50 18.83 -15.76
N ALA A 174 -19.45 18.80 -16.58
CA ALA A 174 -18.38 19.83 -16.67
C ALA A 174 -17.35 19.41 -17.74
N LEU A 175 -17.72 19.46 -19.02
CA LEU A 175 -16.88 18.90 -20.10
C LEU A 175 -15.48 19.51 -20.14
N LEU A 176 -15.37 20.85 -20.10
CA LEU A 176 -14.08 21.54 -20.16
C LEU A 176 -13.14 21.13 -19.02
N LYS A 177 -13.63 21.11 -17.77
CA LYS A 177 -12.84 20.70 -16.60
C LYS A 177 -12.41 19.24 -16.68
N LYS A 178 -13.29 18.36 -17.18
CA LYS A 178 -12.96 16.96 -17.45
C LYS A 178 -11.86 16.83 -18.50
N ILE A 179 -11.93 17.57 -19.60
CA ILE A 179 -10.89 17.57 -20.64
C ILE A 179 -9.55 18.03 -20.03
N ILE A 180 -9.54 19.13 -19.28
CA ILE A 180 -8.33 19.62 -18.59
C ILE A 180 -7.75 18.54 -17.69
N LEU A 181 -8.56 17.92 -16.83
CA LEU A 181 -8.09 16.86 -15.94
C LEU A 181 -7.65 15.59 -16.66
N SER A 182 -8.24 15.25 -17.81
CA SER A 182 -7.75 14.14 -18.65
C SER A 182 -6.36 14.42 -19.20
N VAL A 183 -6.09 15.65 -19.66
CA VAL A 183 -4.76 16.05 -20.13
C VAL A 183 -3.76 16.00 -18.97
N VAL A 184 -4.13 16.55 -17.80
CA VAL A 184 -3.31 16.49 -16.58
C VAL A 184 -3.01 15.04 -16.18
N PHE A 185 -4.02 14.16 -16.22
CA PHE A 185 -3.86 12.73 -15.93
C PHE A 185 -2.80 12.10 -16.82
N ILE A 186 -2.89 12.30 -18.14
CA ILE A 186 -1.95 11.73 -19.11
C ILE A 186 -0.53 12.23 -18.86
N ILE A 187 -0.36 13.55 -18.68
CA ILE A 187 0.96 14.15 -18.42
C ILE A 187 1.56 13.57 -17.15
N VAL A 188 0.84 13.65 -16.03
CA VAL A 188 1.31 13.17 -14.71
C VAL A 188 1.60 11.67 -14.71
N PHE A 189 0.79 10.87 -15.41
CA PHE A 189 1.02 9.45 -15.57
C PHE A 189 2.28 9.14 -16.37
N LEU A 190 2.49 9.81 -17.50
CA LEU A 190 3.67 9.59 -18.34
C LEU A 190 4.96 10.04 -17.62
N THR A 191 4.98 11.24 -17.04
CA THR A 191 6.15 11.76 -16.34
C THR A 191 6.53 10.87 -15.14
N TYR A 192 5.54 10.39 -14.39
CA TYR A 192 5.78 9.47 -13.28
C TYR A 192 6.22 8.08 -13.76
N ALA A 193 5.67 7.57 -14.87
CA ALA A 193 6.12 6.31 -15.46
C ALA A 193 7.60 6.35 -15.88
N PHE A 194 8.11 7.52 -16.31
CA PHE A 194 9.52 7.71 -16.64
C PHE A 194 10.46 7.59 -15.43
N LEU A 195 9.94 7.67 -14.21
CA LEU A 195 10.71 7.44 -12.98
C LEU A 195 10.85 5.96 -12.61
N LEU A 196 10.11 5.07 -13.28
CA LEU A 196 10.14 3.62 -13.04
C LEU A 196 9.80 3.21 -11.59
N GLN A 197 9.03 4.06 -10.90
CA GLN A 197 8.56 3.82 -9.53
C GLN A 197 7.18 3.16 -9.52
N ARG A 198 7.10 1.90 -9.06
CA ARG A 198 5.87 1.09 -9.18
C ARG A 198 4.92 1.22 -7.99
N TYR A 199 5.49 1.54 -6.83
CA TYR A 199 4.81 1.41 -5.55
C TYR A 199 3.57 2.32 -5.42
N TYR A 200 3.66 3.60 -5.81
CA TYR A 200 2.48 4.50 -5.72
C TYR A 200 1.40 4.23 -6.76
N ILE A 201 1.71 3.52 -7.84
CA ILE A 201 0.67 3.09 -8.79
C ILE A 201 -0.31 2.17 -8.07
N ALA A 202 0.17 1.25 -7.22
CA ALA A 202 -0.71 0.41 -6.41
C ALA A 202 -1.56 1.23 -5.43
N LEU A 203 -0.99 2.26 -4.80
CA LEU A 203 -1.75 3.14 -3.90
C LEU A 203 -2.92 3.81 -4.64
N ALA A 204 -2.67 4.39 -5.81
CA ALA A 204 -3.73 4.98 -6.64
C ALA A 204 -4.78 3.93 -7.04
N ILE A 205 -4.36 2.78 -7.59
CA ILE A 205 -5.28 1.74 -8.07
C ILE A 205 -6.16 1.22 -6.94
N ILE A 206 -5.59 0.86 -5.79
CA ILE A 206 -6.35 0.26 -4.68
C ILE A 206 -7.27 1.29 -4.04
N SER A 207 -6.78 2.49 -3.74
CA SER A 207 -7.62 3.55 -3.14
C SER A 207 -8.80 3.91 -4.05
N THR A 208 -8.56 4.02 -5.36
CA THR A 208 -9.61 4.24 -6.36
C THR A 208 -10.58 3.07 -6.42
N ALA A 209 -10.11 1.82 -6.49
CA ALA A 209 -10.98 0.64 -6.58
C ALA A 209 -11.91 0.51 -5.37
N VAL A 210 -11.38 0.78 -4.16
CA VAL A 210 -12.16 0.78 -2.92
C VAL A 210 -13.17 1.93 -2.90
N THR A 211 -12.75 3.13 -3.29
CA THR A 211 -13.64 4.30 -3.34
C THR A 211 -14.80 4.08 -4.30
N ILE A 212 -14.49 3.53 -5.49
CA ILE A 212 -15.46 3.13 -6.49
C ILE A 212 -16.44 2.08 -5.94
N TYR A 213 -15.95 1.07 -5.21
CA TYR A 213 -16.77 0.02 -4.61
C TYR A 213 -17.80 0.58 -3.62
N TYR A 214 -17.43 1.57 -2.82
CA TYR A 214 -18.33 2.19 -1.84
C TYR A 214 -19.21 3.31 -2.42
N LEU A 215 -18.75 4.05 -3.44
CA LEU A 215 -19.53 5.17 -4.02
C LEU A 215 -20.46 4.75 -5.17
N THR A 216 -20.13 3.72 -5.93
CA THR A 216 -20.82 3.43 -7.20
C THR A 216 -21.33 2.00 -7.31
N ASN A 217 -22.37 1.80 -8.12
CA ASN A 217 -22.83 0.49 -8.54
C ASN A 217 -22.11 -0.03 -9.79
N LEU A 218 -21.15 0.73 -10.34
CA LEU A 218 -20.45 0.39 -11.59
C LEU A 218 -19.75 -0.98 -11.51
N PHE A 219 -19.36 -1.41 -10.30
CA PHE A 219 -18.55 -2.62 -10.13
C PHE A 219 -19.23 -3.60 -9.16
N ARG A 220 -19.75 -4.69 -9.74
CA ARG A 220 -20.02 -5.94 -9.00
C ARG A 220 -18.67 -6.49 -8.50
N LEU A 221 -18.68 -7.22 -7.38
CA LEU A 221 -17.52 -7.84 -6.73
C LEU A 221 -16.54 -8.52 -7.72
N ARG A 222 -17.09 -9.23 -8.72
CA ARG A 222 -16.34 -9.88 -9.81
C ARG A 222 -15.50 -8.90 -10.64
N ASN A 223 -15.99 -7.69 -10.88
CA ASN A 223 -15.34 -6.68 -11.71
C ASN A 223 -14.28 -5.89 -10.92
N VAL A 224 -14.44 -5.72 -9.61
CA VAL A 224 -13.38 -5.14 -8.75
C VAL A 224 -12.17 -6.07 -8.71
N ILE A 225 -12.39 -7.38 -8.55
CA ILE A 225 -11.31 -8.37 -8.63
C ILE A 225 -10.68 -8.35 -10.03
N PHE A 226 -11.47 -8.32 -11.10
CA PHE A 226 -10.96 -8.29 -12.47
C PHE A 226 -10.17 -7.01 -12.80
N ILE A 227 -10.60 -5.84 -12.35
CA ILE A 227 -9.89 -4.57 -12.60
C ILE A 227 -8.68 -4.42 -11.69
N SER A 228 -8.75 -4.89 -10.44
CA SER A 228 -7.57 -5.01 -9.59
C SER A 228 -6.57 -5.99 -10.21
N LEU A 229 -7.03 -7.10 -10.81
CA LEU A 229 -6.19 -8.03 -11.55
C LEU A 229 -5.63 -7.42 -12.82
N ILE A 230 -6.39 -6.62 -13.58
CA ILE A 230 -5.88 -5.89 -14.75
C ILE A 230 -4.88 -4.82 -14.32
N GLY A 231 -5.16 -4.05 -13.27
CA GLY A 231 -4.25 -3.06 -12.71
C GLY A 231 -2.96 -3.69 -12.21
N LEU A 232 -3.06 -4.83 -11.50
CA LEU A 232 -1.91 -5.65 -11.12
C LEU A 232 -1.21 -6.22 -12.36
N ALA A 233 -1.95 -6.69 -13.37
CA ALA A 233 -1.39 -7.20 -14.62
C ALA A 233 -0.74 -6.10 -15.46
N ILE A 234 -1.10 -4.82 -15.30
CA ILE A 234 -0.41 -3.67 -15.90
C ILE A 234 0.85 -3.36 -15.07
N MET A 235 0.75 -3.34 -13.73
CA MET A 235 1.88 -3.12 -12.83
C MET A 235 2.98 -4.19 -13.00
N PHE A 236 2.58 -5.45 -13.06
CA PHE A 236 3.44 -6.59 -13.36
C PHE A 236 3.68 -6.70 -14.87
N GLY A 237 2.77 -6.25 -15.73
CA GLY A 237 2.91 -6.23 -17.19
C GLY A 237 4.05 -5.34 -17.66
N MET A 238 4.25 -4.20 -17.02
CA MET A 238 5.45 -3.36 -17.21
C MET A 238 6.75 -4.10 -16.82
N THR A 239 6.65 -5.13 -15.97
CA THR A 239 7.73 -6.08 -15.68
C THR A 239 7.80 -7.19 -16.73
N PHE A 240 6.66 -7.70 -17.21
CA PHE A 240 6.59 -8.74 -18.25
C PHE A 240 7.02 -8.27 -19.64
N ILE A 241 6.83 -7.00 -19.99
CA ILE A 241 7.41 -6.39 -21.21
C ILE A 241 8.95 -6.49 -21.18
N ARG A 242 9.54 -6.61 -19.98
CA ARG A 242 10.97 -6.92 -19.78
C ARG A 242 11.25 -8.41 -19.59
N LEU A 243 10.30 -9.27 -19.23
CA LEU A 243 10.55 -10.70 -19.05
C LEU A 243 10.59 -11.40 -20.41
N THR A 244 11.66 -11.17 -21.16
CA THR A 244 12.11 -12.20 -22.10
C THR A 244 12.36 -13.49 -21.32
N GLY A 245 12.22 -14.66 -21.95
CA GLY A 245 12.51 -15.94 -21.28
C GLY A 245 13.90 -15.95 -20.61
N THR A 246 14.84 -15.19 -21.17
CA THR A 246 16.18 -14.94 -20.65
C THR A 246 16.19 -14.23 -19.28
N ILE A 247 15.38 -13.17 -19.10
CA ILE A 247 15.31 -12.44 -17.82
C ILE A 247 14.56 -13.26 -16.77
N ALA A 248 13.51 -13.99 -17.16
CA ALA A 248 12.83 -14.90 -16.24
C ALA A 248 13.77 -16.00 -15.73
N ASN A 249 14.56 -16.60 -16.62
CA ASN A 249 15.58 -17.59 -16.26
C ASN A 249 16.69 -16.99 -15.40
N TYR A 250 17.14 -15.77 -15.72
CA TYR A 250 18.12 -15.06 -14.91
C TYR A 250 17.62 -14.85 -13.48
N LEU A 251 16.40 -14.34 -13.31
CA LEU A 251 15.78 -14.17 -12.00
C LEU A 251 15.60 -15.49 -11.27
N TYR A 252 15.25 -16.57 -11.98
CA TYR A 252 15.15 -17.92 -11.42
C TYR A 252 16.46 -18.38 -10.76
N TYR A 253 17.58 -18.26 -11.47
CA TYR A 253 18.89 -18.66 -10.94
C TYR A 253 19.36 -17.73 -9.83
N LEU A 254 19.18 -16.42 -10.01
CA LEU A 254 19.50 -15.39 -9.02
C LEU A 254 18.71 -15.58 -7.71
N SER A 255 17.47 -16.09 -7.80
CA SER A 255 16.61 -16.41 -6.65
C SER A 255 16.85 -17.79 -6.05
N GLN A 256 17.74 -18.60 -6.64
CA GLN A 256 18.03 -19.98 -6.23
C GLN A 256 16.76 -20.83 -6.03
N MET A 257 15.89 -20.83 -7.02
CA MET A 257 14.63 -21.58 -6.98
C MET A 257 14.85 -23.10 -7.00
N LYS A 258 13.93 -23.83 -6.36
CA LYS A 258 13.95 -25.30 -6.22
C LYS A 258 13.02 -26.02 -7.19
N PHE A 259 12.05 -25.33 -7.81
CA PHE A 259 11.11 -25.92 -8.79
C PHE A 259 11.68 -25.91 -10.22
N SER A 260 11.10 -26.60 -11.19
CA SER A 260 11.62 -26.64 -12.57
C SER A 260 11.69 -25.25 -13.25
N ILE A 261 12.79 -24.97 -13.95
CA ILE A 261 13.00 -23.74 -14.76
C ILE A 261 11.84 -23.44 -15.73
N LYS A 262 11.08 -24.45 -16.16
CA LYS A 262 9.86 -24.28 -16.98
C LYS A 262 8.86 -23.28 -16.37
N TYR A 263 8.87 -23.13 -15.04
CA TYR A 263 8.00 -22.23 -14.30
C TYR A 263 8.70 -20.94 -13.85
N ALA A 264 9.83 -20.56 -14.45
CA ALA A 264 10.63 -19.38 -14.06
C ALA A 264 9.84 -18.06 -13.99
N TYR A 265 8.76 -17.92 -14.76
CA TYR A 265 7.87 -16.76 -14.71
C TYR A 265 7.18 -16.57 -13.35
N LEU A 266 7.06 -17.63 -12.53
CA LEU A 266 6.52 -17.55 -11.17
C LEU A 266 7.54 -17.03 -10.16
N THR A 267 8.84 -16.98 -10.50
CA THR A 267 9.90 -16.63 -9.55
C THR A 267 9.71 -15.23 -8.98
N GLU A 268 9.60 -14.21 -9.83
CA GLU A 268 9.51 -12.82 -9.36
C GLU A 268 8.27 -12.57 -8.49
N PRO A 269 7.02 -12.92 -8.90
CA PRO A 269 5.86 -12.69 -8.05
C PRO A 269 5.90 -13.50 -6.75
N TYR A 270 6.48 -14.71 -6.76
CA TYR A 270 6.67 -15.52 -5.55
C TYR A 270 7.65 -14.85 -4.59
N MET A 271 8.87 -14.54 -5.06
CA MET A 271 9.94 -13.97 -4.26
C MET A 271 9.56 -12.59 -3.70
N TYR A 272 8.82 -11.79 -4.47
CA TYR A 272 8.33 -10.48 -4.04
C TYR A 272 7.40 -10.56 -2.82
N ILE A 273 6.70 -11.67 -2.60
CA ILE A 273 5.85 -11.86 -1.43
C ILE A 273 6.67 -12.47 -0.28
N VAL A 274 7.32 -13.60 -0.54
CA VAL A 274 7.87 -14.45 0.54
C VAL A 274 9.11 -13.86 1.21
N MET A 275 9.93 -13.12 0.46
CA MET A 275 11.19 -12.60 1.01
C MET A 275 10.98 -11.52 2.07
N ASN A 276 9.86 -10.78 2.05
CA ASN A 276 9.59 -9.79 3.09
C ASN A 276 9.44 -10.43 4.47
N ILE A 277 8.70 -11.55 4.52
CA ILE A 277 8.45 -12.28 5.76
C ILE A 277 9.73 -12.99 6.19
N GLU A 278 10.43 -13.63 5.26
CA GLU A 278 11.69 -14.31 5.53
C GLU A 278 12.76 -13.33 6.05
N ASN A 279 12.90 -12.15 5.44
CA ASN A 279 13.80 -11.09 5.90
C ASN A 279 13.38 -10.55 7.28
N PHE A 280 12.07 -10.35 7.52
CA PHE A 280 11.57 -9.85 8.80
C PHE A 280 11.95 -10.78 9.95
N VAL A 281 11.63 -12.06 9.87
CA VAL A 281 11.92 -13.01 10.96
C VAL A 281 13.43 -13.27 11.08
N HIS A 282 14.16 -13.27 9.96
CA HIS A 282 15.61 -13.45 9.98
C HIS A 282 16.33 -12.26 10.65
N ALA A 283 15.91 -11.03 10.35
CA ALA A 283 16.49 -9.86 10.97
C ALA A 283 16.07 -9.74 12.43
N ALA A 284 14.81 -10.03 12.76
CA ALA A 284 14.32 -9.96 14.14
C ALA A 284 15.09 -10.86 15.10
N SER A 285 15.50 -12.06 14.67
CA SER A 285 16.29 -12.99 15.47
C SER A 285 17.77 -12.61 15.65
N LYS A 286 18.25 -11.58 14.95
CA LYS A 286 19.65 -11.13 14.98
C LYS A 286 19.83 -9.70 15.50
N ILE A 287 18.76 -8.93 15.58
CA ILE A 287 18.80 -7.57 16.12
C ILE A 287 19.04 -7.64 17.62
N GLU A 288 20.19 -7.12 18.04
CA GLU A 288 20.57 -6.97 19.45
C GLU A 288 20.39 -5.53 19.95
N LYS A 289 20.50 -4.55 19.04
CA LYS A 289 20.40 -3.12 19.36
C LYS A 289 19.18 -2.51 18.73
N PHE A 290 18.39 -1.84 19.56
CA PHE A 290 17.18 -1.14 19.15
C PHE A 290 17.47 0.30 18.73
N THR A 291 16.59 0.84 17.89
CA THR A 291 16.73 2.16 17.27
C THR A 291 15.80 3.22 17.86
N TYR A 292 15.04 2.84 18.90
CA TYR A 292 14.29 3.73 19.82
C TYR A 292 13.35 4.75 19.15
N GLY A 293 12.82 4.41 17.98
CA GLY A 293 11.78 5.17 17.29
C GLY A 293 12.28 5.93 16.07
N LEU A 294 13.58 5.87 15.76
CA LEU A 294 14.17 6.57 14.61
C LEU A 294 13.45 6.18 13.31
N PHE A 295 13.15 4.90 13.13
CA PHE A 295 12.53 4.41 11.90
C PHE A 295 10.99 4.42 11.96
N SER A 296 10.39 4.23 13.14
CA SER A 296 8.94 4.27 13.36
C SER A 296 8.39 5.67 13.10
N PHE A 297 9.18 6.69 13.42
CA PHE A 297 8.87 8.09 13.18
C PHE A 297 9.74 8.70 12.07
N ASP A 298 10.18 7.88 11.10
CA ASP A 298 11.06 8.31 9.99
C ASP A 298 10.54 9.55 9.28
N PHE A 299 9.22 9.69 9.10
CA PHE A 299 8.61 10.89 8.52
C PHE A 299 8.91 12.18 9.31
N VAL A 300 8.96 12.12 10.64
CA VAL A 300 9.28 13.27 11.50
C VAL A 300 10.74 13.67 11.31
N PHE A 301 11.65 12.69 11.38
CA PHE A 301 13.09 12.92 11.19
C PHE A 301 13.46 13.33 9.76
N ALA A 302 12.69 12.87 8.77
CA ALA A 302 12.85 13.29 7.39
C ALA A 302 12.48 14.77 7.23
N ILE A 303 11.39 15.24 7.85
CA ILE A 303 11.00 16.67 7.79
C ILE A 303 12.06 17.57 8.42
N THR A 304 12.67 17.15 9.53
CA THR A 304 13.70 17.93 10.23
C THR A 304 15.08 17.83 9.59
N GLY A 305 15.27 16.98 8.57
CA GLY A 305 16.58 16.68 7.98
C GLY A 305 17.51 15.86 8.89
N LEU A 306 17.07 15.51 10.10
CA LEU A 306 17.87 14.79 11.09
C LEU A 306 18.04 13.31 10.77
N LYS A 307 17.22 12.75 9.88
CA LYS A 307 17.25 11.32 9.52
C LYS A 307 18.65 10.80 9.21
N HIS A 308 19.35 11.45 8.28
CA HIS A 308 20.66 10.99 7.83
C HIS A 308 21.73 11.17 8.92
N VAL A 309 21.69 12.33 9.60
CA VAL A 309 22.61 12.65 10.71
C VAL A 309 22.48 11.66 11.85
N MET A 310 21.26 11.35 12.29
CA MET A 310 21.01 10.40 13.38
C MET A 310 21.39 8.97 12.98
N ALA A 311 21.09 8.56 11.75
CA ALA A 311 21.45 7.23 11.26
C ALA A 311 22.97 7.04 11.17
N GLU A 312 23.70 8.06 10.72
CA GLU A 312 25.16 8.06 10.65
C GLU A 312 25.79 8.09 12.06
N TYR A 313 25.31 8.97 12.94
CA TYR A 313 25.77 9.06 14.33
C TYR A 313 25.60 7.74 15.10
N LEU A 314 24.49 7.03 14.87
CA LEU A 314 24.22 5.73 15.49
C LEU A 314 24.84 4.55 14.73
N ALA A 315 25.60 4.80 13.66
CA ALA A 315 26.23 3.79 12.79
C ALA A 315 25.24 2.69 12.34
N LEU A 316 24.02 3.09 11.96
CA LEU A 316 22.95 2.14 11.66
C LEU A 316 23.10 1.57 10.24
N PRO A 317 23.01 0.23 10.08
CA PRO A 317 23.03 -0.38 8.76
C PRO A 317 21.77 0.01 7.97
N LYS A 318 21.92 0.32 6.68
CA LYS A 318 20.80 0.69 5.80
C LYS A 318 19.75 -0.43 5.65
N PHE A 319 20.22 -1.68 5.61
CA PHE A 319 19.38 -2.88 5.52
C PHE A 319 19.92 -3.98 6.46
N PRO A 320 19.51 -4.01 7.74
CA PRO A 320 20.05 -4.94 8.72
C PRO A 320 19.70 -6.40 8.43
N PHE A 321 20.71 -7.25 8.40
CA PHE A 321 20.56 -8.71 8.34
C PHE A 321 19.67 -9.22 7.20
N LEU A 322 19.76 -8.61 6.01
CA LEU A 322 19.13 -9.19 4.81
C LEU A 322 19.71 -10.56 4.48
N ILE A 323 18.87 -11.45 3.98
CA ILE A 323 19.31 -12.75 3.49
C ILE A 323 20.03 -12.58 2.14
N THR A 324 19.57 -11.64 1.32
CA THR A 324 20.14 -11.31 0.02
C THR A 324 19.86 -9.87 -0.33
N ASN A 325 20.82 -9.21 -0.98
CA ASN A 325 20.69 -7.82 -1.40
C ASN A 325 19.68 -7.62 -2.55
N ASN A 326 19.31 -8.71 -3.23
CA ASN A 326 18.35 -8.66 -4.35
C ASN A 326 16.90 -8.46 -3.89
N TYR A 327 16.59 -8.83 -2.64
CA TYR A 327 15.27 -8.68 -2.03
C TYR A 327 15.43 -7.95 -0.71
N ASN A 328 15.34 -6.62 -0.75
CA ASN A 328 15.76 -5.73 0.32
C ASN A 328 14.61 -5.13 1.15
N THR A 329 13.44 -5.76 1.09
CA THR A 329 12.23 -5.31 1.78
C THR A 329 11.88 -6.25 2.93
N TYR A 330 11.17 -5.70 3.91
CA TYR A 330 10.65 -6.40 5.08
C TYR A 330 9.14 -6.21 5.17
N THR A 331 8.48 -6.88 6.10
CA THR A 331 7.05 -6.64 6.39
C THR A 331 6.83 -5.26 7.02
N MET A 332 5.58 -4.82 7.11
CA MET A 332 5.27 -3.54 7.79
C MET A 332 5.69 -3.54 9.27
N PHE A 333 5.83 -4.71 9.89
CA PHE A 333 6.12 -4.86 11.32
C PHE A 333 7.59 -4.68 11.67
N PHE A 334 8.48 -4.80 10.70
CA PHE A 334 9.92 -4.85 10.92
C PHE A 334 10.46 -3.60 11.65
N VAL A 335 10.03 -2.41 11.24
CA VAL A 335 10.52 -1.17 11.82
C VAL A 335 10.14 -1.05 13.30
N TYR A 336 8.90 -1.41 13.66
CA TYR A 336 8.47 -1.37 15.06
C TYR A 336 9.23 -2.39 15.92
N TYR A 337 9.57 -3.55 15.35
CA TYR A 337 10.45 -4.51 16.00
C TYR A 337 11.87 -3.95 16.17
N TRP A 338 12.42 -3.34 15.13
CA TRP A 338 13.80 -2.82 15.17
C TRP A 338 13.93 -1.64 16.14
N ASP A 339 12.89 -0.84 16.31
CA ASP A 339 12.89 0.28 17.25
C ASP A 339 12.64 -0.14 18.70
N PHE A 340 11.79 -1.14 18.95
CA PHE A 340 11.27 -1.42 20.30
C PHE A 340 11.14 -2.92 20.65
N GLY A 341 11.64 -3.81 19.80
CA GLY A 341 11.56 -5.27 19.97
C GLY A 341 10.11 -5.78 20.04
N ILE A 342 9.88 -6.73 20.95
CA ILE A 342 8.57 -7.36 21.16
C ILE A 342 7.50 -6.33 21.56
N LEU A 343 7.86 -5.30 22.33
CA LEU A 343 6.92 -4.24 22.73
C LEU A 343 6.42 -3.46 21.51
N GLY A 344 7.30 -3.17 20.54
CA GLY A 344 6.94 -2.46 19.32
C GLY A 344 5.93 -3.22 18.47
N ILE A 345 6.19 -4.51 18.21
CA ILE A 345 5.27 -5.37 17.44
C ILE A 345 4.02 -5.77 18.20
N THR A 346 3.94 -5.49 19.50
CA THR A 346 2.72 -5.63 20.28
C THR A 346 1.89 -4.35 20.20
N PHE A 347 2.49 -3.21 20.51
CA PHE A 347 1.77 -1.93 20.63
C PHE A 347 1.33 -1.36 19.28
N PHE A 348 2.24 -1.22 18.31
CA PHE A 348 1.94 -0.54 17.05
C PHE A 348 0.93 -1.31 16.19
N PRO A 349 1.07 -2.63 15.98
CA PRO A 349 0.07 -3.38 15.22
C PRO A 349 -1.32 -3.35 15.88
N LEU A 350 -1.39 -3.42 17.21
CA LEU A 350 -2.65 -3.25 17.95
C LEU A 350 -3.28 -1.88 17.70
N LEU A 351 -2.49 -0.81 17.81
CA LEU A 351 -2.95 0.55 17.53
C LEU A 351 -3.44 0.70 16.08
N PHE A 352 -2.71 0.16 15.10
CA PHE A 352 -3.14 0.19 13.70
C PHE A 352 -4.43 -0.61 13.47
N GLY A 353 -4.55 -1.78 14.09
CA GLY A 353 -5.79 -2.55 14.09
C GLY A 353 -6.96 -1.71 14.59
N MET A 354 -6.79 -1.02 15.71
CA MET A 354 -7.82 -0.13 16.26
C MET A 354 -8.14 1.04 15.30
N ILE A 355 -7.13 1.73 14.78
CA ILE A 355 -7.32 2.88 13.87
C ILE A 355 -8.07 2.46 12.61
N PHE A 356 -7.61 1.40 11.93
CA PHE A 356 -8.20 0.98 10.66
C PHE A 356 -9.65 0.50 10.84
N SER A 357 -9.93 -0.28 11.89
CA SER A 357 -11.31 -0.66 12.22
C SER A 357 -12.15 0.54 12.62
N PHE A 358 -11.61 1.51 13.36
CA PHE A 358 -12.35 2.70 13.76
C PHE A 358 -12.85 3.47 12.55
N PHE A 359 -11.97 3.70 11.56
CA PHE A 359 -12.35 4.38 10.33
C PHE A 359 -13.28 3.56 9.43
N TYR A 360 -13.14 2.22 9.43
CA TYR A 360 -14.12 1.33 8.79
C TYR A 360 -15.52 1.53 9.39
N TYR A 361 -15.66 1.42 10.72
CA TYR A 361 -16.96 1.59 11.37
C TYR A 361 -17.49 3.02 11.24
N LYS A 362 -16.63 4.04 11.32
CA LYS A 362 -17.01 5.43 11.07
C LYS A 362 -17.64 5.57 9.67
N MET A 363 -16.97 5.06 8.64
CA MET A 363 -17.47 5.06 7.26
C MET A 363 -18.78 4.26 7.12
N ARG A 364 -18.88 3.09 7.75
CA ARG A 364 -20.07 2.23 7.64
C ARG A 364 -21.28 2.75 8.41
N ILE A 365 -21.09 3.52 9.50
CA ILE A 365 -22.18 4.07 10.31
C ILE A 365 -22.60 5.46 9.79
N LYS A 366 -21.63 6.33 9.50
CA LYS A 366 -21.85 7.69 8.99
C LYS A 366 -21.00 7.90 7.74
N PRO A 367 -21.42 7.33 6.59
CA PRO A 367 -20.66 7.44 5.36
C PRO A 367 -20.60 8.90 4.90
N ASP A 368 -19.40 9.35 4.58
CA ASP A 368 -19.14 10.57 3.84
C ASP A 368 -17.97 10.34 2.88
N LEU A 369 -17.70 11.31 2.00
CA LEU A 369 -16.64 11.12 1.00
C LEU A 369 -15.26 11.00 1.66
N ASN A 370 -15.00 11.79 2.71
CA ASN A 370 -13.74 11.76 3.43
C ASN A 370 -13.47 10.41 4.11
N SER A 371 -14.45 9.85 4.81
CA SER A 371 -14.35 8.56 5.50
C SER A 371 -14.16 7.40 4.52
N ILE A 372 -14.79 7.44 3.34
CA ILE A 372 -14.54 6.48 2.26
C ILE A 372 -13.09 6.62 1.75
N ALA A 373 -12.64 7.84 1.48
CA ALA A 373 -11.29 8.09 0.99
C ALA A 373 -10.20 7.66 1.99
N VAL A 374 -10.36 8.05 3.26
CA VAL A 374 -9.46 7.65 4.35
C VAL A 374 -9.41 6.13 4.48
N TYR A 375 -10.59 5.49 4.50
CA TYR A 375 -10.64 4.04 4.60
C TYR A 375 -10.01 3.34 3.40
N SER A 376 -10.14 3.90 2.19
CA SER A 376 -9.49 3.37 0.99
C SER A 376 -7.97 3.33 1.09
N ILE A 377 -7.36 4.29 1.78
CA ILE A 377 -5.92 4.32 2.04
C ILE A 377 -5.55 3.25 3.08
N PHE A 378 -6.34 3.08 4.13
CA PHE A 378 -6.09 1.99 5.10
C PHE A 378 -6.26 0.60 4.49
N VAL A 379 -7.18 0.43 3.54
CA VAL A 379 -7.27 -0.81 2.77
C VAL A 379 -5.98 -1.08 2.00
N PHE A 380 -5.36 -0.05 1.41
CA PHE A 380 -4.04 -0.19 0.80
C PHE A 380 -2.97 -0.62 1.82
N VAL A 381 -2.95 -0.01 3.01
CA VAL A 381 -1.98 -0.38 4.06
C VAL A 381 -2.17 -1.83 4.51
N ILE A 382 -3.41 -2.29 4.67
CA ILE A 382 -3.72 -3.68 4.99
C ILE A 382 -3.29 -4.59 3.83
N ALA A 383 -3.64 -4.24 2.58
CA ALA A 383 -3.28 -4.94 1.35
C ALA A 383 -1.77 -5.18 1.23
N PHE A 384 -0.99 -4.16 1.57
CA PHE A 384 0.47 -4.18 1.51
C PHE A 384 1.12 -4.47 2.86
N SER A 385 0.41 -4.90 3.90
CA SER A 385 1.00 -5.12 5.23
C SER A 385 2.13 -6.16 5.26
N PHE A 386 2.10 -7.13 4.34
CA PHE A 386 3.19 -8.09 4.15
C PHE A 386 4.44 -7.46 3.51
N PHE A 387 4.36 -6.22 3.02
CA PHE A 387 5.32 -5.51 2.19
C PHE A 387 5.56 -4.06 2.67
N VAL A 388 6.76 -3.80 3.17
CA VAL A 388 7.33 -2.51 3.63
C VAL A 388 6.51 -1.74 4.70
N PRO A 389 7.18 -0.96 5.58
CA PRO A 389 6.53 -0.17 6.63
C PRO A 389 5.97 1.15 6.09
N VAL A 390 4.95 1.07 5.23
CA VAL A 390 4.40 2.21 4.47
C VAL A 390 4.03 3.44 5.32
N LEU A 391 3.59 3.20 6.56
CA LEU A 391 3.12 4.24 7.48
C LEU A 391 4.24 5.15 8.00
N THR A 392 5.49 4.71 7.94
CA THR A 392 6.62 5.50 8.42
C THR A 392 7.15 6.45 7.36
N PHE A 393 6.79 6.24 6.10
CA PHE A 393 7.32 6.99 4.99
C PHE A 393 6.70 8.39 4.86
N LEU A 394 7.55 9.43 4.81
CA LEU A 394 7.12 10.83 4.71
C LEU A 394 6.17 11.08 3.54
N HIS A 395 6.51 10.55 2.37
CA HIS A 395 5.69 10.69 1.17
C HIS A 395 4.29 10.06 1.32
N PHE A 396 4.17 8.95 2.06
CA PHE A 396 2.91 8.26 2.24
C PHE A 396 2.03 9.07 3.18
N VAL A 397 2.61 9.53 4.29
CA VAL A 397 1.97 10.44 5.24
C VAL A 397 1.50 11.72 4.54
N PHE A 398 2.35 12.32 3.69
CA PHE A 398 1.99 13.49 2.91
C PHE A 398 0.79 13.23 1.98
N ASN A 399 0.81 12.15 1.20
CA ASN A 399 -0.31 11.78 0.33
C ASN A 399 -1.60 11.52 1.14
N PHE A 400 -1.49 10.83 2.27
CA PHE A 400 -2.62 10.60 3.17
C PHE A 400 -3.23 11.91 3.66
N ILE A 401 -2.40 12.83 4.13
CA ILE A 401 -2.80 14.17 4.60
C ILE A 401 -3.49 14.96 3.48
N VAL A 402 -2.90 14.98 2.28
CA VAL A 402 -3.46 15.69 1.11
C VAL A 402 -4.85 15.15 0.76
N ILE A 403 -4.99 13.82 0.64
CA ILE A 403 -6.28 13.20 0.33
C ILE A 403 -7.29 13.48 1.46
N TYR A 404 -6.87 13.36 2.72
CA TYR A 404 -7.72 13.65 3.88
C TYR A 404 -8.28 15.08 3.83
N PHE A 405 -7.41 16.10 3.74
CA PHE A 405 -7.85 17.49 3.78
C PHE A 405 -8.70 17.88 2.56
N ILE A 406 -8.28 17.50 1.35
CA ILE A 406 -9.05 17.83 0.14
C ILE A 406 -10.43 17.19 0.19
N THR A 407 -10.53 15.90 0.52
CA THR A 407 -11.84 15.22 0.59
C THR A 407 -12.71 15.73 1.74
N ALA A 408 -12.12 16.15 2.86
CA ALA A 408 -12.85 16.80 3.95
C ALA A 408 -13.45 18.14 3.51
N LEU A 409 -12.68 18.99 2.81
CA LEU A 409 -13.13 20.30 2.32
C LEU A 409 -14.18 20.19 1.21
N VAL A 410 -14.11 19.16 0.37
CA VAL A 410 -15.06 18.92 -0.73
C VAL A 410 -16.41 18.42 -0.21
N THR A 411 -16.42 17.75 0.93
CA THR A 411 -17.62 17.19 1.54
C THR A 411 -18.48 18.32 2.12
N GLN A 412 -19.51 18.76 1.40
CA GLN A 412 -20.57 19.56 1.97
C GLN A 412 -21.66 18.61 2.47
N LYS A 413 -21.91 18.59 3.78
CA LYS A 413 -23.06 17.85 4.30
C LYS A 413 -24.33 18.45 3.70
N SER A 414 -25.22 17.59 3.21
CA SER A 414 -26.52 18.02 2.71
C SER A 414 -27.21 18.87 3.79
N LYS A 415 -27.79 20.00 3.39
CA LYS A 415 -28.84 20.67 4.16
C LYS A 415 -30.01 19.71 4.29
N ILE A 416 -29.99 18.85 5.29
CA ILE A 416 -31.20 18.20 5.79
C ILE A 416 -31.50 18.96 7.07
N ASN A 417 -32.32 19.99 6.91
CA ASN A 417 -33.22 20.45 7.96
C ASN A 417 -34.27 19.37 8.19
#